data_AF-A0A0Q6BX79-F1
#
_entry.id   AF-A0A0Q6BX79-F1
#
_cell.length_a   1.000
_cell.length_b   1.000
_cell.length_c   1.000
_cell.angle_alpha   90.00
_cell.angle_beta   90.00
_cell.angle_gamma   90.00
#
_symmetry.space_group_name_H-M   'P 1'
#
loop_
_entity.id
_entity.type
_entity.pdbx_description
1 polymer ?
#
loop_
_entity_poly.entity_id
_entity_poly.type
_entity_poly.pdbx_seq_one_letter_code
_entity_poly.pdbx_strand_id
1 'polypeptide(L)'
;MTPTRSSPGPSRIFALARAWIEPVVSRSYVVSACGRVPTRDDFAAHQGLMMCERVGLAHLGVLMSYVEPAARLKPDPSADGGEGAGLRGLLDLVHGGWASPDEILMLFRLLRPYTSGNERCARALWLWRVLRSDPGEAEMALRDFLDATDDDRPAMRPAS
;
A
#
# COMPACT_ATOMS: atom_id res chain seq x y z
N MET A 1 -23.62 -17.25 -11.76
CA MET A 1 -23.10 -17.60 -10.43
C MET A 1 -21.61 -17.29 -10.42
N THR A 2 -21.20 -16.19 -9.80
CA THR A 2 -19.79 -15.83 -9.65
C THR A 2 -19.23 -16.64 -8.48
N PRO A 3 -18.15 -17.41 -8.64
CA PRO A 3 -17.56 -18.16 -7.52
C PRO A 3 -17.11 -17.16 -6.44
N THR A 4 -17.63 -17.31 -5.23
CA THR A 4 -17.13 -16.62 -4.03
C THR A 4 -15.70 -17.07 -3.79
N ARG A 5 -14.72 -16.23 -4.13
CA ARG A 5 -13.31 -16.46 -3.74
C ARG A 5 -13.23 -16.45 -2.21
N SER A 6 -12.88 -17.58 -1.61
CA SER A 6 -12.64 -17.67 -0.17
C SER A 6 -11.42 -16.83 0.20
N SER A 7 -11.59 -15.92 1.16
CA SER A 7 -10.45 -15.16 1.70
C SER A 7 -9.35 -16.10 2.20
N PRO A 8 -8.07 -15.80 1.93
CA PRO A 8 -6.98 -16.61 2.45
C PRO A 8 -7.01 -16.65 3.98
N GLY A 9 -6.82 -17.85 4.54
CA GLY A 9 -6.71 -18.01 5.99
C GLY A 9 -5.51 -17.25 6.56
N PRO A 10 -5.57 -16.83 7.85
CA PRO A 10 -4.56 -15.98 8.49
C PRO A 10 -3.14 -16.57 8.44
N SER A 11 -3.01 -17.90 8.50
CA SER A 11 -1.71 -18.60 8.43
C SER A 11 -0.97 -18.37 7.11
N ARG A 12 -1.70 -18.21 5.99
CA ARG A 12 -1.10 -17.95 4.67
C ARG A 12 -0.57 -16.53 4.58
N ILE A 13 -1.39 -15.55 4.97
CA ILE A 13 -1.00 -14.14 4.97
C ILE A 13 0.26 -13.97 5.83
N PHE A 14 0.31 -14.62 6.98
CA PHE A 14 1.48 -14.62 7.85
C PHE A 14 2.74 -15.17 7.15
N ALA A 15 2.65 -16.33 6.50
CA ALA A 15 3.77 -16.93 5.79
C ALA A 15 4.29 -16.05 4.65
N LEU A 16 3.40 -15.48 3.83
CA LEU A 16 3.77 -14.58 2.75
C LEU A 16 4.35 -13.27 3.29
N ALA A 17 3.71 -12.65 4.28
CA ALA A 17 4.22 -11.44 4.92
C ALA A 17 5.65 -11.64 5.44
N ARG A 18 5.93 -12.77 6.09
CA ARG A 18 7.27 -13.09 6.60
C ARG A 18 8.31 -13.24 5.49
N ALA A 19 7.93 -13.79 4.33
CA ALA A 19 8.84 -14.00 3.21
C ALA A 19 9.12 -12.72 2.40
N TRP A 20 8.13 -11.83 2.29
CA TRP A 20 8.16 -10.75 1.30
C TRP A 20 8.29 -9.34 1.87
N ILE A 21 7.98 -9.11 3.15
CA ILE A 21 8.00 -7.74 3.71
C ILE A 21 9.37 -7.08 3.59
N GLU A 22 10.44 -7.76 4.03
CA GLU A 22 11.77 -7.16 4.01
C GLU A 22 12.24 -6.78 2.60
N PRO A 23 12.21 -7.65 1.58
CA PRO A 23 12.63 -7.28 0.23
C PRO A 23 11.72 -6.20 -0.37
N VAL A 24 10.40 -6.28 -0.19
CA VAL A 24 9.45 -5.31 -0.77
C VAL A 24 9.58 -3.94 -0.12
N VAL A 25 9.69 -3.87 1.21
CA VAL A 25 9.89 -2.60 1.92
C VAL A 25 11.24 -1.99 1.55
N SER A 26 12.30 -2.80 1.47
CA SER A 26 13.61 -2.32 1.04
C SER A 26 13.56 -1.71 -0.37
N ARG A 27 12.95 -2.41 -1.34
CA ARG A 27 12.75 -1.89 -2.69
C ARG A 27 11.88 -0.63 -2.70
N SER A 28 10.81 -0.58 -1.88
CA SER A 28 9.94 0.60 -1.75
C SER A 28 10.73 1.86 -1.32
N TYR A 29 11.70 1.71 -0.42
CA TYR A 29 12.56 2.82 0.01
C TYR A 29 13.50 3.30 -1.09
N VAL A 30 14.07 2.37 -1.87
CA VAL A 30 14.90 2.68 -3.04
C VAL A 30 14.08 3.43 -4.09
N VAL A 31 12.93 2.90 -4.49
CA VAL A 31 12.09 3.47 -5.55
C VAL A 31 11.51 4.83 -5.15
N SER A 32 11.23 5.05 -3.86
CA SER A 32 10.80 6.37 -3.36
C SER A 32 11.93 7.37 -3.13
N ALA A 33 13.16 7.04 -3.53
CA ALA A 33 14.35 7.87 -3.32
C ALA A 33 14.45 8.39 -1.88
N CYS A 34 14.14 7.52 -0.89
CA CYS A 34 13.94 7.93 0.51
C CYS A 34 15.22 8.44 1.20
N GLY A 35 16.38 8.40 0.55
CA GLY A 35 17.68 8.85 1.09
C GLY A 35 18.18 8.06 2.30
N ARG A 36 17.39 7.11 2.83
CA ARG A 36 17.68 6.26 3.97
C ARG A 36 17.30 4.82 3.70
N VAL A 37 17.93 3.91 4.43
CA VAL A 37 17.57 2.49 4.48
C VAL A 37 16.39 2.32 5.47
N PRO A 38 15.46 1.39 5.23
CA PRO A 38 14.43 1.06 6.23
C PRO A 38 15.06 0.50 7.52
N THR A 39 14.47 0.89 8.64
CA THR A 39 14.82 0.45 9.99
C THR A 39 13.98 -0.76 10.41
N ARG A 40 14.32 -1.37 11.54
CA ARG A 40 13.52 -2.45 12.15
C ARG A 40 12.08 -2.02 12.44
N ASP A 41 11.91 -0.77 12.89
CA ASP A 41 10.59 -0.22 13.21
C ASP A 41 9.75 -0.01 11.94
N ASP A 42 10.39 0.39 10.83
CA ASP A 42 9.71 0.46 9.53
C ASP A 42 9.17 -0.92 9.13
N PHE A 43 9.98 -1.97 9.24
CA PHE A 43 9.53 -3.34 8.93
C PHE A 43 8.42 -3.81 9.87
N ALA A 44 8.55 -3.56 11.18
CA ALA A 44 7.54 -3.92 12.17
C ALA A 44 6.19 -3.21 11.92
N ALA A 45 6.22 -1.94 11.52
CA ALA A 45 5.01 -1.19 11.17
C ALA A 45 4.30 -1.78 9.94
N HIS A 46 5.06 -2.18 8.91
CA HIS A 46 4.48 -2.88 7.75
C HIS A 46 3.92 -4.25 8.14
N GLN A 47 4.62 -5.02 8.97
CA GLN A 47 4.14 -6.29 9.50
C GLN A 47 2.80 -6.11 10.23
N GLY A 48 2.72 -5.14 11.15
CA GLY A 48 1.48 -4.82 11.87
C GLY A 48 0.33 -4.53 10.92
N LEU A 49 0.57 -3.71 9.88
CA LEU A 49 -0.43 -3.43 8.85
C LEU A 49 -0.87 -4.68 8.10
N MET A 50 0.07 -5.57 7.71
CA MET A 50 -0.25 -6.80 6.95
C MET A 50 -1.15 -7.75 7.74
N MET A 51 -1.04 -7.76 9.07
CA MET A 51 -1.85 -8.60 9.95
C MET A 51 -3.27 -8.05 10.19
N CYS A 52 -3.54 -6.79 9.84
CA CYS A 52 -4.89 -6.23 9.99
C CYS A 52 -5.86 -6.93 9.03
N GLU A 53 -6.95 -7.51 9.54
CA GLU A 53 -8.02 -8.05 8.70
C GLU A 53 -8.63 -6.98 7.80
N ARG A 54 -8.76 -5.75 8.32
CA ARG A 54 -9.23 -4.56 7.61
C ARG A 54 -8.34 -3.36 7.96
N VAL A 55 -7.78 -2.70 6.94
CA VAL A 55 -6.98 -1.47 7.12
C VAL A 55 -7.87 -0.24 7.27
N GLY A 56 -7.50 0.66 8.18
CA GLY A 56 -8.25 1.88 8.47
C GLY A 56 -7.29 3.07 8.58
N LEU A 57 -7.84 4.28 8.70
CA LEU A 57 -7.03 5.51 8.85
C LEU A 57 -6.06 5.42 10.03
N ALA A 58 -6.51 4.88 11.17
CA ALA A 58 -5.65 4.71 12.34
C ALA A 58 -4.44 3.80 12.05
N HIS A 59 -4.64 2.70 11.33
CA HIS A 59 -3.56 1.79 10.95
C HIS A 59 -2.56 2.46 10.01
N LEU A 60 -3.04 3.24 9.03
CA LEU A 60 -2.17 4.03 8.15
C LEU A 60 -1.45 5.14 8.94
N GLY A 61 -2.12 5.77 9.91
CA GLY A 61 -1.51 6.73 10.82
C GLY A 61 -0.35 6.14 11.63
N VAL A 62 -0.55 4.93 12.18
CA VAL A 62 0.52 4.19 12.88
C VAL A 62 1.67 3.85 11.93
N LEU A 63 1.38 3.36 10.72
CA LEU A 63 2.44 3.16 9.73
C LEU A 63 3.24 4.44 9.50
N MET A 64 2.53 5.55 9.24
CA MET A 64 3.12 6.84 8.92
C MET A 64 3.96 7.41 10.07
N SER A 65 3.59 7.17 11.34
CA SER A 65 4.41 7.62 12.47
C SER A 65 5.79 6.97 12.53
N TYR A 66 5.99 5.81 11.88
CA TYR A 66 7.30 5.18 11.75
C TYR A 66 7.99 5.54 10.43
N VAL A 67 7.29 5.41 9.30
CA VAL A 67 7.93 5.53 7.98
C VAL A 67 8.22 6.98 7.56
N GLU A 68 7.45 7.93 8.10
CA GLU A 68 7.56 9.36 7.82
C GLU A 68 6.97 10.18 8.98
N PRO A 69 7.64 10.27 10.14
CA PRO A 69 7.07 10.84 11.37
C PRO A 69 6.62 12.31 11.25
N ALA A 70 7.21 13.05 10.31
CA ALA A 70 6.85 14.43 10.01
C ALA A 70 5.64 14.57 9.07
N ALA A 71 5.16 13.48 8.45
CA ALA A 71 3.99 13.52 7.61
C ALA A 71 2.74 13.90 8.41
N ARG A 72 1.88 14.69 7.78
CA ARG A 72 0.56 15.04 8.29
C ARG A 72 -0.46 14.70 7.23
N LEU A 73 -1.63 14.25 7.67
CA LEU A 73 -2.76 14.05 6.78
C LEU A 73 -3.23 15.45 6.34
N LYS A 74 -3.54 15.60 5.05
CA LYS A 74 -4.00 16.87 4.49
C LYS A 74 -5.49 17.02 4.75
N PRO A 75 -5.96 18.26 4.99
CA PRO A 75 -7.38 18.54 4.90
C PRO A 75 -7.87 18.23 3.49
N ASP A 76 -9.02 17.59 3.39
CA ASP A 76 -9.65 17.33 2.09
C ASP A 76 -10.19 18.65 1.53
N PRO A 77 -9.91 18.99 0.25
CA PRO A 77 -10.41 20.22 -0.36
C PRO A 77 -11.93 20.20 -0.62
N SER A 78 -12.59 19.04 -0.53
CA SER A 78 -14.06 18.97 -0.59
C SER A 78 -14.67 19.54 0.70
N ALA A 79 -15.56 20.52 0.55
CA ALA A 79 -16.05 21.38 1.62
C ALA A 79 -16.74 20.65 2.80
N ASP A 80 -17.16 19.41 2.61
CA ASP A 80 -17.98 18.66 3.58
C ASP A 80 -17.30 17.39 4.14
N GLY A 81 -16.12 17.01 3.64
CA GLY A 81 -15.54 15.68 3.90
C GLY A 81 -14.75 15.53 5.21
N GLY A 82 -14.29 16.63 5.79
CA GLY A 82 -13.34 16.62 6.91
C GLY A 82 -11.97 16.02 6.54
N GLU A 83 -11.06 15.95 7.52
CA GLU A 83 -9.71 15.43 7.30
C GLU A 83 -9.72 13.94 6.89
N GLY A 84 -9.12 13.65 5.74
CA GLY A 84 -8.98 12.29 5.21
C GLY A 84 -10.21 11.70 4.50
N ALA A 85 -11.21 12.50 4.11
CA ALA A 85 -12.40 12.01 3.41
C ALA A 85 -12.07 11.17 2.16
N GLY A 86 -11.21 11.70 1.28
CA GLY A 86 -10.76 10.98 0.08
C GLY A 86 -10.01 9.69 0.40
N LEU A 87 -9.23 9.66 1.48
CA LEU A 87 -8.55 8.43 1.92
C LEU A 87 -9.54 7.40 2.49
N ARG A 88 -10.62 7.82 3.16
CA ARG A 88 -11.71 6.91 3.58
C ARG A 88 -12.41 6.32 2.36
N GLY A 89 -12.75 7.15 1.38
CA GLY A 89 -13.35 6.69 0.12
C GLY A 89 -12.47 5.67 -0.60
N LEU A 90 -11.16 5.90 -0.66
CA LEU A 90 -10.21 4.90 -1.19
C LEU A 90 -10.25 3.61 -0.38
N LEU A 91 -10.20 3.67 0.95
CA LEU A 91 -10.26 2.47 1.79
C LEU A 91 -11.57 1.69 1.57
N ASP A 92 -12.70 2.36 1.35
CA ASP A 92 -13.97 1.70 1.05
C ASP A 92 -13.91 0.96 -0.30
N LEU A 93 -13.29 1.55 -1.33
CA LEU A 93 -13.05 0.86 -2.61
C LEU A 93 -12.14 -0.37 -2.43
N VAL A 94 -11.09 -0.24 -1.63
CA VAL A 94 -10.16 -1.34 -1.31
C VAL A 94 -10.89 -2.50 -0.63
N HIS A 95 -11.69 -2.19 0.40
CA HIS A 95 -12.42 -3.21 1.18
C HIS A 95 -13.56 -3.85 0.40
N GLY A 96 -14.20 -3.09 -0.50
CA GLY A 96 -15.21 -3.64 -1.40
C GLY A 96 -14.64 -4.47 -2.55
N GLY A 97 -13.31 -4.53 -2.70
CA GLY A 97 -12.65 -5.24 -3.79
C GLY A 97 -12.81 -4.55 -5.15
N TRP A 98 -13.26 -3.28 -5.16
CA TRP A 98 -13.51 -2.48 -6.36
C TRP A 98 -12.26 -1.81 -6.92
N ALA A 99 -11.16 -1.82 -6.15
CA ALA A 99 -9.85 -1.38 -6.60
C ALA A 99 -8.88 -2.56 -6.65
N SER A 100 -8.31 -2.80 -7.83
CA SER A 100 -7.13 -3.64 -8.02
C SER A 100 -5.91 -3.04 -7.31
N PRO A 101 -4.87 -3.83 -7.01
CA PRO A 101 -3.63 -3.31 -6.42
C PRO A 101 -3.06 -2.10 -7.19
N ASP A 102 -3.02 -2.15 -8.52
CA ASP A 102 -2.45 -1.06 -9.32
C ASP A 102 -3.31 0.20 -9.28
N GLU A 103 -4.63 0.05 -9.29
CA GLU A 103 -5.57 1.17 -9.07
C GLU A 103 -5.38 1.80 -7.69
N ILE A 104 -5.08 1.02 -6.66
CA ILE A 104 -4.75 1.57 -5.33
C ILE A 104 -3.54 2.50 -5.41
N LEU A 105 -2.46 2.06 -6.08
CA LEU A 105 -1.27 2.90 -6.24
C LEU A 105 -1.59 4.19 -7.01
N MET A 106 -2.35 4.09 -8.10
CA MET A 106 -2.76 5.24 -8.90
C MET A 106 -3.63 6.22 -8.09
N LEU A 107 -4.69 5.73 -7.45
CA LEU A 107 -5.62 6.55 -6.67
C LEU A 107 -4.91 7.22 -5.49
N PHE A 108 -4.04 6.50 -4.79
CA PHE A 108 -3.27 7.08 -3.69
C PHE A 108 -2.30 8.17 -4.18
N ARG A 109 -1.69 8.00 -5.37
CA ARG A 109 -0.85 9.02 -6.01
C ARG A 109 -1.63 10.25 -6.46
N LEU A 110 -2.89 10.09 -6.87
CA LEU A 110 -3.78 11.22 -7.21
C LEU A 110 -4.21 11.97 -5.94
N LEU A 111 -4.64 11.24 -4.91
CA LEU A 111 -5.12 11.82 -3.66
C LEU A 111 -4.00 12.52 -2.87
N ARG A 112 -2.78 11.96 -2.88
CA ARG A 112 -1.63 12.40 -2.06
C ARG A 112 -2.05 12.81 -0.65
N PRO A 113 -2.70 11.92 0.12
CA PRO A 113 -3.38 12.30 1.36
C PRO A 113 -2.44 12.86 2.42
N TYR A 114 -1.15 12.52 2.41
CA TYR A 114 -0.16 13.03 3.35
C TYR A 114 0.70 14.15 2.76
N THR A 115 1.32 14.97 3.61
CA THR A 115 2.31 15.98 3.20
C THR A 115 3.57 15.36 2.60
N SER A 116 4.01 14.20 3.09
CA SER A 116 5.14 13.41 2.60
C SER A 116 4.87 11.91 2.77
N GLY A 117 5.77 11.04 2.28
CA GLY A 117 5.68 9.57 2.47
C GLY A 117 4.53 8.85 1.74
N ASN A 118 3.76 9.55 0.89
CA ASN A 118 2.60 9.00 0.18
C ASN A 118 2.91 7.71 -0.60
N GLU A 119 4.02 7.67 -1.32
CA GLU A 119 4.38 6.49 -2.11
C GLU A 119 4.64 5.26 -1.25
N ARG A 120 5.31 5.43 -0.10
CA ARG A 120 5.56 4.32 0.82
C ARG A 120 4.27 3.83 1.44
N CYS A 121 3.38 4.75 1.84
CA CYS A 121 2.05 4.39 2.34
C CYS A 121 1.18 3.70 1.27
N ALA A 122 1.23 4.17 0.03
CA ALA A 122 0.53 3.57 -1.10
C ALA A 122 1.01 2.13 -1.35
N ARG A 123 2.33 1.91 -1.37
CA ARG A 123 2.90 0.57 -1.54
C ARG A 123 2.61 -0.36 -0.37
N ALA A 124 2.53 0.16 0.86
CA ALA A 124 2.08 -0.63 1.99
C ALA A 124 0.62 -1.08 1.82
N LEU A 125 -0.28 -0.20 1.37
CA LEU A 125 -1.68 -0.56 1.10
C LEU A 125 -1.82 -1.52 -0.10
N TRP A 126 -1.03 -1.31 -1.15
CA TRP A 126 -0.89 -2.24 -2.27
C TRP A 126 -0.46 -3.63 -1.79
N LEU A 127 0.61 -3.72 -0.99
CA LEU A 127 1.11 -4.99 -0.47
C LEU A 127 0.03 -5.70 0.36
N TRP A 128 -0.67 -4.96 1.22
CA TRP A 128 -1.78 -5.50 2.00
C TRP A 128 -2.86 -6.13 1.12
N ARG A 129 -3.19 -5.50 -0.01
CA ARG A 129 -4.18 -5.99 -0.98
C ARG A 129 -3.66 -7.19 -1.77
N VAL A 130 -2.41 -7.16 -2.22
CA VAL A 130 -1.75 -8.23 -2.97
C VAL A 130 -1.70 -9.52 -2.14
N LEU A 131 -1.32 -9.44 -0.85
CA LEU A 131 -1.28 -10.60 0.03
C LEU A 131 -2.64 -11.27 0.25
N ARG A 132 -3.74 -10.56 -0.04
CA ARG A 132 -5.12 -11.04 0.05
C ARG A 132 -5.69 -11.49 -1.30
N SER A 133 -4.95 -11.35 -2.40
CA SER A 133 -5.33 -11.89 -3.71
C SER A 133 -5.05 -13.39 -3.80
N ASP A 134 -5.36 -13.99 -4.96
CA ASP A 134 -5.03 -15.39 -5.22
C ASP A 134 -3.51 -15.64 -5.10
N PRO A 135 -3.07 -16.84 -4.65
CA PRO A 135 -1.66 -17.09 -4.38
C PRO A 135 -0.74 -16.85 -5.58
N GLY A 136 -1.14 -17.34 -6.76
CA GLY A 136 -0.36 -17.14 -7.98
C GLY A 136 -0.29 -15.67 -8.39
N GLU A 137 -1.41 -14.94 -8.29
CA GLU A 137 -1.47 -13.50 -8.57
C GLU A 137 -0.57 -12.73 -7.59
N ALA A 138 -0.61 -13.09 -6.30
CA ALA A 138 0.17 -12.43 -5.27
C ALA A 138 1.67 -12.64 -5.48
N GLU A 139 2.11 -13.87 -5.72
CA GLU A 139 3.53 -14.17 -5.91
C GLU A 139 4.08 -13.50 -7.18
N MET A 140 3.33 -13.52 -8.28
CA MET A 140 3.71 -12.86 -9.52
C MET A 140 3.87 -11.35 -9.32
N ALA A 141 2.87 -10.68 -8.74
CA ALA A 141 2.94 -9.24 -8.49
C ALA A 141 4.11 -8.83 -7.57
N LEU A 142 4.46 -9.68 -6.60
CA LEU A 142 5.60 -9.44 -5.71
C LEU A 142 6.94 -9.59 -6.43
N ARG A 143 7.07 -10.61 -7.29
CA ARG A 143 8.27 -10.81 -8.12
C ARG A 143 8.43 -9.67 -9.11
N ASP A 144 7.37 -9.34 -9.85
CA ASP A 144 7.38 -8.24 -10.81
C ASP A 144 7.81 -6.93 -10.15
N PHE A 145 7.34 -6.64 -8.93
CA PHE A 145 7.74 -5.44 -8.20
C PHE A 145 9.23 -5.43 -7.80
N LEU A 146 9.81 -6.59 -7.44
CA LEU A 146 11.22 -6.68 -7.07
C LEU A 146 12.14 -6.67 -8.29
N ASP A 147 11.70 -7.28 -9.38
CA ASP A 147 12.46 -7.42 -10.62
C ASP A 147 12.35 -6.17 -11.51
N ALA A 148 11.30 -5.35 -11.35
CA ALA A 148 11.14 -4.08 -12.06
C ALA A 148 12.39 -3.23 -11.87
N THR A 149 13.06 -2.89 -12.97
CA THR A 149 14.20 -1.99 -12.96
C THR A 149 13.73 -0.55 -12.80
N ASP A 150 14.63 0.36 -12.44
CA ASP A 150 14.26 1.78 -12.33
C ASP A 150 13.85 2.39 -13.68
N ASP A 151 14.22 1.74 -14.80
CA ASP A 151 13.85 2.09 -16.18
C ASP A 151 12.47 1.57 -16.60
N ASP A 152 11.91 0.56 -15.91
CA ASP A 152 10.57 0.00 -16.18
C ASP A 152 9.43 0.85 -15.62
N ARG A 153 9.73 2.07 -15.16
CA ARG A 153 8.66 3.04 -14.88
C ARG A 153 7.91 3.23 -16.19
N PRO A 154 6.59 2.98 -16.27
CA PRO A 154 5.84 3.49 -17.39
C PRO A 154 6.09 5.00 -17.40
N ALA A 155 6.83 5.46 -18.41
CA ALA A 155 6.80 6.85 -18.79
C ALA A 155 5.32 7.12 -19.02
N MET A 156 4.67 7.79 -18.06
CA MET A 156 3.30 8.22 -18.22
C MET A 156 3.32 9.11 -19.45
N ARG A 157 2.93 8.55 -20.59
CA ARG A 157 2.50 9.36 -21.72
C ARG A 157 1.41 10.25 -21.15
N PRO A 158 1.51 11.58 -21.33
CA PRO A 158 0.43 12.46 -20.90
C PRO A 158 -0.86 11.93 -21.53
N ALA A 159 -1.93 11.87 -20.74
CA ALA A 159 -3.24 11.51 -21.26
C ALA A 159 -3.55 12.45 -22.43
N SER A 160 -3.66 11.87 -23.63
CA SER A 160 -4.13 12.56 -24.83
C SER A 160 -5.62 12.85 -24.76
#